data_AF-A0A4W5PLX4-F1
#
_entry.id   AF-A0A4W5PLX4-F1
#
_cell.length_a   1.000
_cell.length_b   1.000
_cell.length_c   1.000
_cell.angle_alpha   90.00
_cell.angle_beta   90.00
_cell.angle_gamma   90.00
#
_symmetry.space_group_name_H-M   'P 1'
#
loop_
_entity.id
_entity.type
_entity.pdbx_description
1 polymer ?
#
loop_
_entity_poly.entity_id
_entity_poly.type
_entity_poly.pdbx_seq_one_letter_code
_entity_poly.pdbx_strand_id
1 'polypeptide(L)'
;MERQKSGGNYSRYRAQTEKHVVLCVSCLKIDLLMDFLNEFFAHPRLQDYYVVILCPAEMDVQVRRVLHVPLWAQRVIYLQGSALKDQDLMRAKMDDAEACFILSNRFEVDRFAADHQTILRAWAVKDFAPNCPLYVQILKPENKFHVKFAGQSIECGIRWDG
;
A
#
# COMPACT_ATOMS: atom_id res chain seq x y z
N MET A 1 -27.81 -1.65 -7.34
CA MET A 1 -26.99 -1.74 -8.59
C MET A 1 -25.60 -1.12 -8.34
N GLU A 2 -24.92 -1.50 -7.24
CA GLU A 2 -23.74 -0.77 -6.69
C GLU A 2 -22.42 -1.57 -6.75
N ARG A 3 -22.41 -2.76 -7.36
CA ARG A 3 -21.25 -3.66 -7.36
C ARG A 3 -20.06 -3.20 -8.23
N GLN A 4 -20.18 -2.08 -8.95
CA GLN A 4 -19.14 -1.61 -9.88
C GLN A 4 -18.35 -0.38 -9.43
N LYS A 5 -18.75 0.31 -8.36
CA LYS A 5 -18.05 1.53 -7.90
C LYS A 5 -16.95 1.27 -6.86
N SER A 6 -17.06 0.20 -6.10
CA SER A 6 -16.07 -0.23 -5.11
C SER A 6 -15.13 -1.27 -5.75
N GLY A 7 -13.98 -0.82 -6.27
CA GLY A 7 -13.00 -1.63 -7.01
C GLY A 7 -12.82 -3.03 -6.41
N GLY A 8 -13.02 -4.08 -7.21
CA GLY A 8 -13.50 -5.43 -6.82
C GLY A 8 -12.84 -6.19 -5.66
N ASN A 9 -12.75 -7.51 -5.79
CA ASN A 9 -12.02 -8.37 -4.85
C ASN A 9 -10.77 -8.85 -5.56
N TYR A 10 -9.61 -8.77 -4.90
CA TYR A 10 -8.43 -9.45 -5.42
C TYR A 10 -8.69 -10.97 -5.35
N SER A 11 -8.51 -11.66 -6.48
CA SER A 11 -9.00 -13.03 -6.60
C SER A 11 -8.16 -13.97 -5.74
N ARG A 12 -8.83 -14.87 -5.00
CA ARG A 12 -8.16 -15.82 -4.10
C ARG A 12 -7.20 -16.75 -4.85
N TYR A 13 -7.52 -17.10 -6.09
CA TYR A 13 -6.64 -17.90 -6.93
C TYR A 13 -5.34 -17.15 -7.23
N ARG A 14 -5.42 -15.89 -7.66
CA ARG A 14 -4.22 -15.08 -7.96
C ARG A 14 -3.36 -14.86 -6.72
N ALA A 15 -3.98 -14.52 -5.58
CA ALA A 15 -3.24 -14.34 -4.33
C ALA A 15 -2.46 -15.58 -3.86
N GLN A 16 -2.89 -16.78 -4.25
CA GLN A 16 -2.22 -18.04 -3.90
C GLN A 16 -1.21 -18.51 -4.94
N THR A 17 -1.38 -18.11 -6.21
CA THR A 17 -0.51 -18.54 -7.32
C THR A 17 0.52 -17.49 -7.72
N GLU A 18 0.26 -16.23 -7.40
CA GLU A 18 1.05 -15.07 -7.81
C GLU A 18 1.47 -14.29 -6.56
N LYS A 19 2.65 -13.67 -6.64
CA LYS A 19 3.16 -12.85 -5.55
C LYS A 19 2.59 -11.44 -5.64
N HIS A 20 2.03 -10.94 -4.54
CA HIS A 20 1.56 -9.56 -4.46
C HIS A 20 2.08 -8.82 -3.23
N VAL A 21 2.17 -7.51 -3.39
CA VAL A 21 2.41 -6.56 -2.30
C VAL A 21 1.20 -5.65 -2.17
N VAL A 22 0.92 -5.18 -0.95
CA VAL A 22 -0.17 -4.25 -0.69
C VAL A 22 0.37 -2.87 -0.37
N LEU A 23 -0.07 -1.85 -1.11
CA LEU A 23 0.26 -0.44 -0.89
C LEU A 23 -0.94 0.27 -0.25
N CYS A 24 -0.84 0.61 1.03
CA CYS A 24 -1.83 1.37 1.78
C CYS A 24 -1.49 2.87 1.80
N VAL A 25 -2.42 3.70 1.34
CA VAL A 25 -2.26 5.17 1.31
C VAL A 25 -3.55 5.89 1.70
N SER A 26 -3.45 7.08 2.30
CA SER A 26 -4.62 7.93 2.59
C SER A 26 -5.26 8.51 1.32
N CYS A 27 -4.40 8.98 0.42
CA CYS A 27 -4.79 9.62 -0.83
C CYS A 27 -3.69 9.32 -1.85
N LEU A 28 -4.07 8.75 -2.99
CA LEU A 28 -3.13 8.42 -4.04
C LEU A 28 -3.00 9.58 -5.03
N LYS A 29 -1.78 10.12 -5.13
CA LYS A 29 -1.40 11.10 -6.15
C LYS A 29 -0.52 10.45 -7.22
N ILE A 30 -0.54 11.02 -8.42
CA ILE A 30 0.22 10.49 -9.56
C ILE A 30 1.72 10.45 -9.26
N ASP A 31 2.28 11.49 -8.63
CA ASP A 31 3.70 11.54 -8.33
C ASP A 31 4.11 10.41 -7.37
N LEU A 32 3.35 10.21 -6.28
CA LEU A 32 3.61 9.13 -5.33
C LEU A 32 3.49 7.75 -5.98
N LEU A 33 2.48 7.56 -6.83
CA LEU A 33 2.27 6.30 -7.55
C LEU A 33 3.43 6.01 -8.50
N MET A 34 3.82 6.97 -9.33
CA MET A 34 4.86 6.80 -10.33
C MET A 34 6.23 6.62 -9.66
N ASP A 35 6.54 7.40 -8.63
CA ASP A 35 7.76 7.24 -7.83
C ASP A 35 7.85 5.80 -7.29
N PHE A 36 6.78 5.34 -6.62
CA PHE A 36 6.74 3.97 -6.06
C PHE A 36 6.84 2.89 -7.13
N LEU A 37 6.06 2.97 -8.20
CA LEU A 37 6.04 1.93 -9.24
C LEU A 37 7.38 1.87 -9.98
N ASN A 38 7.97 3.01 -10.33
CA ASN A 38 9.26 3.04 -11.03
C ASN A 38 10.36 2.44 -10.15
N GLU A 39 10.36 2.77 -8.85
CA GLU A 39 11.35 2.25 -7.92
C GLU A 39 11.16 0.75 -7.63
N PHE A 40 9.92 0.32 -7.39
CA PHE A 40 9.57 -1.07 -7.12
C PHE A 40 9.87 -1.98 -8.30
N PHE A 41 9.50 -1.58 -9.52
CA PHE A 41 9.70 -2.38 -10.73
C PHE A 41 11.09 -2.21 -11.37
N ALA A 42 11.92 -1.28 -10.90
CA ALA A 42 13.31 -1.17 -11.32
C ALA A 42 14.12 -2.42 -10.93
N HIS A 43 13.74 -3.10 -9.86
CA HIS A 43 14.44 -4.31 -9.42
C HIS A 43 13.98 -5.54 -10.23
N PRO A 44 14.89 -6.28 -10.90
CA PRO A 44 14.51 -7.40 -11.78
C PRO A 44 13.69 -8.50 -11.08
N ARG A 45 13.92 -8.75 -9.79
CA ARG A 45 13.19 -9.79 -9.04
C ARG A 45 11.75 -9.40 -8.71
N LEU A 46 11.42 -8.11 -8.78
CA LEU A 46 10.09 -7.58 -8.44
C LEU A 46 9.20 -7.42 -9.68
N GLN A 47 9.71 -7.72 -10.89
CA GLN A 47 8.97 -7.54 -12.14
C GLN A 47 7.73 -8.41 -12.27
N ASP A 48 7.70 -9.56 -11.60
CA ASP A 48 6.60 -10.52 -11.62
C ASP A 48 5.61 -10.32 -10.46
N TYR A 49 5.80 -9.29 -9.63
CA TYR A 49 4.91 -8.99 -8.51
C TYR A 49 3.70 -8.16 -8.95
N TYR A 50 2.57 -8.43 -8.31
CA TYR A 50 1.38 -7.60 -8.38
C TYR A 50 1.40 -6.55 -7.27
N VAL A 51 0.93 -5.34 -7.59
CA VAL A 51 0.80 -4.25 -6.62
C VAL A 51 -0.69 -4.00 -6.39
N VAL A 52 -1.17 -4.32 -5.19
CA VAL A 52 -2.54 -4.05 -4.78
C VAL A 52 -2.58 -2.75 -3.98
N ILE A 53 -3.21 -1.72 -4.52
CA ILE A 53 -3.36 -0.43 -3.87
C ILE A 53 -4.63 -0.43 -3.05
N LEU A 54 -4.52 -0.10 -1.77
CA LEU A 54 -5.64 0.10 -0.86
C LEU A 54 -5.73 1.57 -0.44
N CYS A 55 -6.78 2.25 -0.89
CA CYS A 55 -6.97 3.68 -0.68
C CYS A 55 -8.44 4.00 -0.36
N PRO A 56 -8.74 4.79 0.69
CA PRO A 56 -10.13 5.09 1.07
C PRO A 56 -10.78 6.11 0.14
N ALA A 57 -10.00 7.04 -0.42
CA ALA A 57 -10.46 8.02 -1.39
C ALA A 57 -10.75 7.37 -2.76
N GLU A 58 -11.57 8.00 -3.59
CA GLU A 58 -11.75 7.56 -4.98
C GLU A 58 -10.49 7.82 -5.82
N MET A 59 -10.34 7.06 -6.89
CA MET A 59 -9.22 7.18 -7.82
C MET A 59 -9.30 8.50 -8.61
N ASP A 60 -8.22 9.28 -8.57
CA ASP A 60 -8.07 10.49 -9.39
C ASP A 60 -8.06 10.12 -10.89
N VAL A 61 -8.60 11.00 -11.73
CA VAL A 61 -8.62 10.87 -13.20
C VAL A 61 -7.20 10.64 -13.76
N GLN A 62 -6.19 11.32 -13.20
CA GLN A 62 -4.80 11.15 -13.64
C GLN A 62 -4.27 9.75 -13.31
N VAL A 63 -4.52 9.28 -12.09
CA VAL A 63 -4.14 7.91 -11.66
C VAL A 63 -4.84 6.87 -12.53
N ARG A 64 -6.14 7.07 -12.80
CA ARG A 64 -6.92 6.17 -13.65
C ARG A 64 -6.31 6.03 -15.04
N ARG A 65 -5.83 7.12 -15.65
CA ARG A 65 -5.16 7.08 -16.95
C ARG A 65 -3.89 6.24 -16.91
N VAL A 66 -3.06 6.40 -15.87
CA VAL A 66 -1.83 5.61 -15.69
C VAL A 66 -2.15 4.12 -15.55
N LEU A 67 -3.15 3.77 -14.74
CA LEU A 67 -3.56 2.38 -14.53
C LEU A 67 -4.22 1.74 -15.76
N HIS A 68 -4.65 2.53 -16.75
CA HIS A 68 -5.12 2.00 -18.04
C HIS A 68 -4.00 1.70 -19.04
N VAL A 69 -2.76 2.15 -18.78
CA VAL A 69 -1.61 1.82 -19.64
C VAL A 69 -1.34 0.31 -19.54
N PRO A 70 -1.21 -0.42 -20.67
CA PRO A 70 -1.08 -1.89 -20.65
C PRO A 70 0.02 -2.43 -19.74
N LEU A 71 1.12 -1.69 -19.60
CA LEU A 71 2.23 -2.02 -18.70
C LEU A 71 1.79 -2.14 -17.23
N TRP A 72 0.92 -1.23 -16.78
CA TRP A 72 0.46 -1.15 -15.38
C TRP A 72 -0.87 -1.86 -15.17
N ALA A 73 -1.77 -1.85 -16.17
CA ALA A 73 -3.11 -2.42 -16.08
C ALA A 73 -3.11 -3.92 -15.74
N GLN A 74 -2.05 -4.63 -16.10
CA GLN A 74 -1.91 -6.05 -15.82
C GLN A 74 -1.35 -6.32 -14.42
N ARG A 75 -0.60 -5.40 -13.83
CA ARG A 75 0.18 -5.62 -12.60
C ARG A 75 -0.34 -4.86 -11.38
N VAL A 76 -1.02 -3.74 -11.61
CA VAL A 76 -1.46 -2.83 -10.55
C VAL A 76 -2.98 -2.89 -10.42
N ILE A 77 -3.45 -3.17 -9.21
CA ILE A 77 -4.87 -3.36 -8.91
C ILE A 77 -5.27 -2.34 -7.86
N TYR A 78 -6.26 -1.53 -8.16
CA TYR A 78 -6.75 -0.53 -7.22
C TYR A 78 -8.02 -1.01 -6.52
N LEU A 79 -7.96 -1.04 -5.19
CA LEU A 79 -9.07 -1.35 -4.30
C LEU A 79 -9.41 -0.11 -3.48
N GLN A 80 -10.66 0.34 -3.62
CA GLN A 80 -11.18 1.37 -2.73
C GLN A 80 -11.53 0.74 -1.38
N GLY A 81 -10.84 1.19 -0.32
CA GLY A 81 -10.97 0.63 1.02
C GLY A 81 -9.96 1.21 2.01
N SER A 82 -10.15 0.96 3.30
CA SER A 82 -9.28 1.46 4.38
C SER A 82 -8.51 0.32 5.03
N ALA A 83 -7.23 0.53 5.33
CA ALA A 83 -6.42 -0.42 6.10
C ALA A 83 -6.88 -0.57 7.56
N LEU A 84 -7.81 0.26 8.05
CA LEU A 84 -8.40 0.16 9.38
C LEU A 84 -9.62 -0.79 9.43
N LYS A 85 -10.04 -1.35 8.29
CA LYS A 85 -11.17 -2.26 8.20
C LYS A 85 -10.70 -3.64 7.74
N ASP A 86 -10.89 -4.64 8.58
CA ASP A 86 -10.51 -6.03 8.29
C ASP A 86 -11.16 -6.55 6.99
N GLN A 87 -12.38 -6.10 6.69
CA GLN A 87 -13.05 -6.44 5.43
C GLN A 87 -12.25 -6.01 4.20
N ASP A 88 -11.67 -4.82 4.23
CA ASP A 88 -10.88 -4.28 3.14
C ASP A 88 -9.50 -4.96 3.05
N LEU A 89 -8.91 -5.32 4.19
CA LEU A 89 -7.70 -6.13 4.26
C LEU A 89 -7.91 -7.55 3.68
N MET A 90 -9.04 -8.19 3.98
CA MET A 90 -9.43 -9.48 3.39
C MET A 90 -9.63 -9.42 1.87
N ARG A 91 -10.10 -8.27 1.35
CA ARG A 91 -10.26 -8.03 -0.10
C ARG A 91 -8.92 -7.82 -0.79
N ALA A 92 -7.95 -7.23 -0.09
CA ALA A 92 -6.58 -7.07 -0.54
C ALA A 92 -5.71 -8.33 -0.35
N LYS A 93 -6.23 -9.37 0.33
CA LYS A 93 -5.49 -10.61 0.64
C LYS A 93 -4.18 -10.32 1.38
N MET A 94 -4.29 -9.50 2.42
CA MET A 94 -3.13 -9.09 3.24
C MET A 94 -2.44 -10.27 3.94
N ASP A 95 -3.20 -11.32 4.24
CA ASP A 95 -2.73 -12.58 4.81
C ASP A 95 -1.76 -13.33 3.87
N ASP A 96 -2.02 -13.30 2.57
CA ASP A 96 -1.19 -13.93 1.54
C ASP A 96 -0.14 -12.96 0.95
N ALA A 97 -0.10 -11.70 1.39
CA ALA A 97 0.79 -10.68 0.82
C ALA A 97 2.25 -10.86 1.28
N GLU A 98 3.19 -10.74 0.34
CA GLU A 98 4.64 -10.85 0.61
C GLU A 98 5.19 -9.63 1.38
N ALA A 99 4.53 -8.47 1.22
CA ALA A 99 4.85 -7.25 1.95
C ALA A 99 3.68 -6.26 1.93
N CYS A 100 3.61 -5.43 2.97
CA CYS A 100 2.71 -4.30 3.04
C CYS A 100 3.50 -2.98 3.19
N PHE A 101 3.21 -2.02 2.31
CA PHE A 101 3.77 -0.68 2.33
C PHE A 101 2.71 0.30 2.81
N ILE A 102 2.98 1.05 3.88
CA ILE A 102 2.12 2.14 4.35
C ILE A 102 2.85 3.45 4.08
N LEU A 103 2.40 4.20 3.08
CA LEU A 103 2.99 5.49 2.72
C LEU A 103 2.14 6.65 3.21
N SER A 104 2.83 7.64 3.78
CA SER A 104 2.23 8.90 4.23
C SER A 104 2.32 9.94 3.10
N ASN A 105 1.26 10.72 2.92
CA ASN A 105 1.31 11.82 1.95
C ASN A 105 2.20 12.96 2.48
N ARG A 106 3.33 13.20 1.82
CA ARG A 106 4.30 14.26 2.17
C ARG A 106 3.74 15.70 2.11
N PHE A 107 2.61 15.87 1.43
CA PHE A 107 1.95 17.17 1.25
C PHE A 107 0.82 17.43 2.25
N GLU A 108 0.63 16.56 3.26
CA GLU A 108 -0.33 16.83 4.33
C GLU A 108 0.05 18.09 5.13
N VAL A 109 -0.95 18.91 5.40
CA VAL A 109 -0.81 20.17 6.17
C VAL A 109 -0.43 19.84 7.62
N ASP A 110 -1.07 18.82 8.19
CA ASP A 110 -0.76 18.33 9.53
C ASP A 110 0.02 17.01 9.46
N ARG A 111 1.35 17.14 9.50
CA ARG A 111 2.26 15.99 9.49
C ARG A 111 2.14 15.12 10.74
N PHE A 112 1.77 15.68 11.89
CA PHE A 112 1.59 14.90 13.11
C PHE A 112 0.33 14.04 13.01
N ALA A 113 -0.79 14.60 12.56
CA ALA A 113 -2.00 13.81 12.32
C ALA A 113 -1.77 12.71 11.27
N ALA A 114 -1.02 13.01 10.20
CA ALA A 114 -0.67 12.04 9.18
C ALA A 114 0.15 10.86 9.75
N ASP A 115 1.18 11.13 10.55
CA ASP A 115 1.98 10.08 11.18
C ASP A 115 1.15 9.24 12.16
N HIS A 116 0.28 9.85 12.97
CA HIS A 116 -0.62 9.11 13.86
C HIS A 116 -1.55 8.17 13.08
N GLN A 117 -2.12 8.62 11.96
CA GLN A 117 -2.94 7.76 11.11
C GLN A 117 -2.13 6.59 10.52
N THR A 118 -0.90 6.85 10.11
CA THR A 118 0.01 5.82 9.59
C THR A 118 0.38 4.79 10.66
N ILE A 119 0.64 5.22 11.90
CA ILE A 119 0.87 4.33 13.05
C ILE A 119 -0.36 3.46 13.33
N LEU A 120 -1.56 4.05 13.33
CA LEU A 120 -2.80 3.30 13.56
C LEU A 120 -3.04 2.24 12.49
N ARG A 121 -2.76 2.56 11.22
CA ARG A 121 -2.85 1.58 10.13
C ARG A 121 -1.81 0.47 10.28
N ALA A 122 -0.60 0.82 10.72
CA ALA A 122 0.44 -0.17 10.95
C ALA A 122 0.02 -1.19 12.01
N TRP A 123 -0.59 -0.73 13.11
CA TRP A 123 -1.16 -1.63 14.12
C TRP A 123 -2.30 -2.47 13.57
N ALA A 124 -3.26 -1.88 12.87
CA ALA A 124 -4.38 -2.64 12.29
C ALA A 124 -3.91 -3.74 11.32
N VAL A 125 -2.92 -3.45 10.46
CA VAL A 125 -2.33 -4.45 9.58
C VAL A 125 -1.56 -5.51 10.37
N LYS A 126 -0.82 -5.12 11.41
CA LYS A 126 -0.05 -6.07 12.23
C LYS A 126 -0.94 -7.01 13.03
N ASP A 127 -2.05 -6.51 13.55
CA ASP A 127 -3.05 -7.29 14.28
C ASP A 127 -3.76 -8.28 13.34
N PHE A 128 -4.05 -7.86 12.10
CA PHE A 128 -4.70 -8.71 11.10
C PHE A 128 -3.76 -9.75 10.46
N ALA A 129 -2.55 -9.33 10.06
CA ALA A 129 -1.56 -10.16 9.36
C ALA A 129 -0.18 -10.03 10.03
N PRO A 130 0.03 -10.70 11.18
CA PRO A 130 1.26 -10.56 11.97
C PRO A 130 2.52 -11.06 11.25
N ASN A 131 2.36 -11.98 10.30
CA ASN A 131 3.46 -12.57 9.52
C ASN A 131 3.85 -11.74 8.29
N CYS A 132 3.02 -10.78 7.87
CA CYS A 132 3.30 -9.95 6.70
C CYS A 132 4.35 -8.89 7.07
N PRO A 133 5.47 -8.80 6.33
CA PRO A 133 6.44 -7.73 6.52
C PRO A 133 5.83 -6.36 6.26
N LEU A 134 6.05 -5.44 7.20
CA LEU A 134 5.45 -4.11 7.17
C LEU A 134 6.50 -3.02 7.00
N TYR A 135 6.37 -2.24 5.93
CA TYR A 135 7.22 -1.10 5.61
C TYR A 135 6.41 0.19 5.77
N VAL A 136 6.82 1.02 6.73
CA VAL A 136 6.05 2.21 7.12
C VAL A 136 6.86 3.47 6.91
N GLN A 137 6.32 4.40 6.12
CA GLN A 137 6.93 5.71 5.91
C GLN A 137 6.39 6.74 6.92
N ILE A 138 7.26 7.19 7.82
CA ILE A 138 6.97 8.23 8.81
C ILE A 138 7.64 9.54 8.36
N LEU A 139 6.91 10.65 8.43
CA LEU A 139 7.39 11.96 7.97
C LEU A 139 8.31 12.62 9.01
N LYS A 140 8.02 12.44 10.30
CA LYS A 140 8.81 13.02 11.40
C LYS A 140 9.70 11.98 12.08
N PRO A 141 11.02 12.22 12.19
CA PRO A 141 11.92 11.27 12.84
C PRO A 141 11.58 11.05 14.32
N GLU A 142 10.93 12.00 14.99
CA GLU A 142 10.46 11.90 16.37
C GLU A 142 9.41 10.80 16.55
N ASN A 143 8.57 10.57 15.54
CA ASN A 143 7.49 9.58 15.57
C ASN A 143 7.98 8.15 15.27
N LYS A 144 9.27 7.97 14.95
CA LYS A 144 9.88 6.63 14.75
C LYS A 144 9.77 5.73 15.98
N PHE A 145 9.72 6.30 17.18
CA PHE A 145 9.61 5.51 18.42
C PHE A 145 8.32 4.69 18.51
N HIS A 146 7.20 5.21 17.99
CA HIS A 146 5.91 4.52 18.05
C HIS A 146 5.82 3.30 17.10
N VAL A 147 6.67 3.25 16.09
CA VAL A 147 6.70 2.16 15.08
C VAL A 147 7.75 1.10 15.39
N LYS A 148 8.72 1.38 16.30
CA LYS A 148 9.75 0.39 16.72
C LYS A 148 9.16 -0.87 17.36
N PHE A 149 7.91 -0.83 17.83
CA PHE A 149 7.21 -2.01 18.38
C PHE A 149 6.67 -2.97 17.31
N ALA A 150 6.62 -2.58 16.02
CA ALA A 150 6.08 -3.41 14.95
C ALA A 150 7.08 -4.46 14.38
N GLY A 151 8.34 -4.47 14.86
CA GLY A 151 9.25 -5.59 14.69
C GLY A 151 9.97 -5.73 13.34
N GLN A 152 9.95 -4.76 12.43
CA GLN A 152 10.74 -4.81 11.18
C GLN A 152 11.11 -3.41 10.63
N SER A 153 12.15 -3.39 9.77
CA SER A 153 12.96 -2.25 9.32
C SER A 153 12.17 -0.96 9.04
N ILE A 154 12.39 0.04 9.90
CA ILE A 154 11.90 1.41 9.68
C ILE A 154 12.92 2.11 8.77
N GLU A 155 12.73 2.02 7.46
CA GLU A 155 13.49 2.84 6.53
C GLU A 155 12.88 4.24 6.42
N CYS A 156 13.61 5.20 6.98
CA CYS A 156 13.27 6.60 6.87
C CYS A 156 13.72 7.09 5.50
N GLY A 157 12.89 6.84 4.48
CA GLY A 157 13.28 6.90 3.08
C GLY A 157 13.51 5.48 2.61
N ILE A 158 12.49 4.91 1.95
CA ILE A 158 12.59 3.60 1.31
C ILE A 158 13.76 3.71 0.36
N ARG A 159 14.82 2.96 0.64
CA ARG A 159 15.97 2.88 -0.23
C ARG A 159 16.21 1.39 -0.38
N TRP A 160 15.83 0.84 -1.53
CA TRP A 160 15.97 -0.58 -1.86
C TRP A 160 17.43 -0.97 -2.09
N ASP A 161 18.32 -0.67 -1.15
CA ASP A 161 19.73 -0.98 -1.19
C ASP A 161 20.08 -1.91 0.00
N GLY A 162 20.21 -3.22 -0.30
CA GLY A 162 21.08 -4.14 0.45
C GLY A 162 20.42 -5.19 1.33
#